data_AF-A0A239FA36-F1
#
_entry.id   AF-A0A239FA36-F1
#
_cell.length_a   1.000
_cell.length_b   1.000
_cell.length_c   1.000
_cell.angle_alpha   90.00
_cell.angle_beta   90.00
_cell.angle_gamma   90.00
#
_symmetry.space_group_name_H-M   'P 1'
#
loop_
_entity.id
_entity.type
_entity.pdbx_description
1 polymer ?
#
loop_
_entity_poly.entity_id
_entity_poly.type
_entity_poly.pdbx_seq_one_letter_code
_entity_poly.pdbx_strand_id
1 'polypeptide(L)'
;MKIYTKMPDRLKPFFLKELEIANRYFSMRDFKSSWLHFERAHILGQPYPYQHTLVHWKMLLFGIKIKDFKEIIGQIPRLLVGGVKSFVGEIPVGNTGGANVPPLKRMDIPQDLQLIINECK
;
A
#
# COMPACT_ATOMS: atom_id res chain seq x y z
N MET A 1 6.85 -4.29 -19.89
CA MET A 1 6.10 -4.38 -18.62
C MET A 1 5.02 -3.29 -18.64
N LYS A 2 3.73 -3.62 -18.49
CA LYS A 2 2.66 -2.61 -18.60
C LYS A 2 2.64 -1.75 -17.33
N ILE A 3 3.11 -0.51 -17.42
CA ILE A 3 2.85 0.51 -16.41
C ILE A 3 1.39 0.89 -16.55
N TYR A 4 0.54 0.46 -15.62
CA TYR A 4 -0.84 0.91 -15.60
C TYR A 4 -0.89 2.26 -14.89
N THR A 5 -0.98 3.34 -15.67
CA THR A 5 -1.08 4.70 -15.12
C THR A 5 -2.38 4.90 -14.32
N LYS A 6 -3.39 4.07 -14.56
CA LYS A 6 -4.72 4.13 -13.93
C LYS A 6 -5.13 2.75 -13.40
N MET A 7 -5.63 2.74 -12.16
CA MET A 7 -6.27 1.57 -11.56
C MET A 7 -7.58 1.21 -12.29
N PRO A 8 -7.83 -0.07 -12.62
CA PRO A 8 -9.10 -0.52 -13.20
C PRO A 8 -10.29 -0.16 -12.32
N ASP A 9 -11.39 0.25 -12.95
CA ASP A 9 -12.61 0.64 -12.22
C ASP A 9 -13.20 -0.54 -11.43
N ARG A 10 -12.97 -1.78 -11.88
CA ARG A 10 -13.35 -3.00 -11.15
C ARG A 10 -12.51 -3.27 -9.90
N LEU A 11 -11.24 -2.86 -9.89
CA LEU A 11 -10.32 -3.05 -8.77
C LEU A 11 -10.48 -1.97 -7.69
N LYS A 12 -10.84 -0.75 -8.11
CA LYS A 12 -10.94 0.43 -7.26
C LYS A 12 -11.83 0.24 -6.01
N PRO A 13 -13.00 -0.41 -6.06
CA PRO A 13 -13.82 -0.66 -4.87
C PRO A 13 -13.08 -1.45 -3.79
N PHE A 14 -12.30 -2.47 -4.16
CA PHE A 14 -11.55 -3.29 -3.21
C PHE A 14 -10.43 -2.47 -2.54
N PHE A 15 -9.69 -1.67 -3.32
CA PHE A 15 -8.71 -0.75 -2.78
C PHE A 15 -9.31 0.25 -1.77
N LEU A 16 -10.45 0.86 -2.13
CA LEU A 16 -11.15 1.79 -1.24
C LEU A 16 -11.68 1.08 0.01
N LYS A 17 -12.11 -0.18 -0.12
CA LYS A 17 -12.61 -0.98 0.99
C LYS A 17 -11.52 -1.24 2.02
N GLU A 18 -10.33 -1.62 1.58
CA GLU A 18 -9.17 -1.82 2.47
C GLU A 18 -8.84 -0.51 3.23
N LEU A 19 -8.85 0.65 2.56
CA LEU A 19 -8.67 1.95 3.23
C LEU A 19 -9.79 2.27 4.25
N GLU A 20 -11.05 1.96 3.92
CA GLU A 20 -12.18 2.16 4.83
C GLU A 20 -12.03 1.31 6.10
N ILE A 21 -11.69 0.03 5.93
CA ILE A 21 -11.49 -0.90 7.04
C ILE A 21 -10.27 -0.48 7.89
N ALA A 22 -9.18 -0.06 7.26
CA ALA A 22 -8.01 0.46 7.96
C ALA A 22 -8.39 1.63 8.89
N ASN A 23 -9.16 2.60 8.38
CA ASN A 23 -9.63 3.75 9.17
C ASN A 23 -10.59 3.34 10.30
N ARG A 24 -11.44 2.34 10.06
CA ARG A 24 -12.36 1.80 11.08
C ARG A 24 -11.60 1.20 12.25
N TYR A 25 -10.65 0.31 11.99
CA TYR A 25 -9.82 -0.26 13.05
C TYR A 25 -8.97 0.79 13.75
N PHE A 26 -8.49 1.79 13.01
CA PHE A 26 -7.78 2.93 13.61
C PHE A 26 -8.65 3.66 14.65
N SER A 27 -9.92 3.93 14.32
CA SER A 27 -10.86 4.59 15.24
C SER A 27 -11.16 3.76 16.49
N MET A 28 -11.10 2.43 16.37
CA MET A 28 -11.25 1.48 17.48
C MET A 28 -9.96 1.27 18.27
N ARG A 29 -8.87 1.96 17.91
CA ARG A 29 -7.51 1.78 18.46
C ARG A 29 -6.91 0.38 18.26
N ASP A 30 -7.46 -0.40 17.33
CA ASP A 30 -6.84 -1.64 16.87
C ASP A 30 -5.83 -1.32 15.77
N PHE A 31 -4.65 -0.87 16.20
CA PHE A 31 -3.58 -0.43 15.30
C PHE A 31 -3.00 -1.56 14.45
N LYS A 32 -3.00 -2.80 14.98
CA LYS A 32 -2.48 -3.96 14.25
C LYS A 32 -3.38 -4.29 13.06
N SER A 33 -4.69 -4.39 13.29
CA SER A 33 -5.65 -4.64 12.20
C SER A 33 -5.70 -3.48 11.22
N SER A 34 -5.64 -2.24 11.72
CA SER A 34 -5.57 -1.05 10.87
C SER A 34 -4.36 -1.07 9.93
N TRP A 35 -3.18 -1.40 10.44
CA TRP A 35 -1.95 -1.52 9.65
C TRP A 35 -2.04 -2.62 8.60
N LEU A 36 -2.54 -3.80 8.97
CA LEU A 36 -2.75 -4.91 8.03
C LEU A 36 -3.57 -4.48 6.81
N HIS A 37 -4.63 -3.70 7.01
CA HIS A 37 -5.47 -3.22 5.91
C HIS A 37 -4.79 -2.11 5.09
N PHE A 38 -3.89 -1.31 5.66
CA PHE A 38 -3.02 -0.44 4.86
C PHE A 38 -2.03 -1.23 4.01
N GLU A 39 -1.42 -2.30 4.54
CA GLU A 39 -0.53 -3.18 3.77
C GLU A 39 -1.25 -3.83 2.58
N ARG A 40 -2.50 -4.26 2.79
CA ARG A 40 -3.36 -4.82 1.73
C ARG A 40 -3.73 -3.78 0.67
N ALA A 41 -4.13 -2.57 1.10
CA ALA A 41 -4.36 -1.45 0.18
C ALA A 41 -3.10 -1.10 -0.62
N HIS A 42 -1.92 -1.17 0.02
CA HIS A 42 -0.63 -0.95 -0.63
C HIS A 42 -0.38 -1.99 -1.73
N ILE A 43 -0.60 -3.27 -1.46
CA ILE A 43 -0.43 -4.35 -2.45
C ILE A 43 -1.37 -4.13 -3.66
N LEU A 44 -2.64 -3.80 -3.42
CA LEU A 44 -3.60 -3.51 -4.51
C LEU A 44 -3.23 -2.24 -5.31
N GLY A 45 -2.73 -1.22 -4.61
CA GLY A 45 -2.29 0.04 -5.19
C GLY A 45 -0.92 -0.02 -5.85
N GLN A 46 -0.13 -1.06 -5.58
CA GLN A 46 1.29 -1.14 -5.93
C GLN A 46 1.60 -0.90 -7.41
N PRO A 47 0.81 -1.40 -8.37
CA PRO A 47 1.06 -1.15 -9.80
C PRO A 47 0.70 0.27 -10.28
N TYR A 48 0.01 1.06 -9.47
CA TYR A 48 -0.64 2.31 -9.86
C TYR A 48 -0.06 3.49 -9.06
N PRO A 49 0.73 4.38 -9.68
CA PRO A 49 1.50 5.41 -8.95
C PRO A 49 0.68 6.25 -7.99
N TYR A 50 -0.49 6.72 -8.41
CA TYR A 50 -1.36 7.54 -7.56
C TYR A 50 -1.83 6.78 -6.31
N GLN A 51 -2.35 5.56 -6.47
CA GLN A 51 -2.83 4.75 -5.35
C GLN A 51 -1.69 4.31 -4.43
N HIS A 52 -0.55 3.94 -5.00
CA HIS A 52 0.64 3.60 -4.24
C HIS A 52 1.11 4.77 -3.35
N THR A 53 1.29 5.97 -3.93
CA THR A 53 1.66 7.18 -3.19
C THR A 53 0.60 7.55 -2.15
N LEU A 54 -0.68 7.41 -2.48
CA LEU A 54 -1.78 7.66 -1.53
C LEU A 54 -1.70 6.75 -0.30
N VAL A 55 -1.39 5.46 -0.47
CA VAL A 55 -1.27 4.55 0.68
C VAL A 55 -0.05 4.90 1.53
N HIS A 56 1.10 5.20 0.93
CA HIS A 56 2.27 5.68 1.68
C HIS A 56 1.96 6.95 2.48
N TRP A 57 1.18 7.87 1.91
CA TRP A 57 0.73 9.05 2.62
C TRP A 57 -0.15 8.69 3.83
N LYS A 58 -1.06 7.74 3.67
CA LYS A 58 -1.90 7.25 4.78
C LYS A 58 -1.09 6.52 5.85
N MET A 59 -0.11 5.70 5.47
CA MET A 59 0.83 5.03 6.38
C MET A 59 1.67 6.04 7.16
N LEU A 60 2.16 7.11 6.51
CA LEU A 60 2.85 8.21 7.18
C LEU A 60 1.94 8.88 8.22
N LEU A 61 0.71 9.23 7.85
CA LEU A 61 -0.26 9.83 8.77
C LEU A 61 -0.56 8.89 9.95
N PHE A 62 -0.70 7.59 9.70
CA PHE A 62 -0.87 6.58 10.74
C PHE A 62 0.31 6.61 11.73
N GLY A 63 1.55 6.54 11.23
CA GLY A 63 2.77 6.59 12.04
C GLY A 63 2.86 7.87 12.89
N ILE A 64 2.51 9.03 12.32
CA ILE A 64 2.43 10.29 13.06
C ILE A 64 1.42 10.21 14.21
N LYS A 65 0.22 9.67 13.96
CA LYS A 65 -0.84 9.62 14.96
C LYS A 65 -0.52 8.68 16.12
N ILE A 66 0.18 7.57 15.87
CA ILE A 66 0.60 6.61 16.90
C ILE A 66 2.00 6.91 17.47
N LYS A 67 2.66 7.97 16.97
CA LYS A 67 4.03 8.38 17.34
C LYS A 67 5.09 7.30 17.04
N ASP A 68 4.90 6.53 15.98
CA ASP A 68 5.89 5.57 15.49
C ASP A 68 6.92 6.29 14.59
N PHE A 69 8.01 6.73 15.21
CA PHE A 69 9.08 7.42 14.50
C PHE A 69 9.79 6.57 13.44
N LYS A 70 9.83 5.23 13.62
CA LYS A 70 10.47 4.34 12.63
C LYS A 70 9.67 4.34 11.34
N GLU A 71 8.34 4.24 11.45
CA GLU A 71 7.47 4.34 10.27
C GLU A 71 7.51 5.74 9.65
N ILE A 72 7.48 6.81 10.46
CA ILE A 72 7.56 8.18 9.92
C ILE A 72 8.80 8.36 9.04
N ILE A 73 9.98 7.99 9.55
CA ILE A 73 11.24 8.12 8.82
C ILE A 73 11.26 7.21 7.59
N GLY A 74 10.72 5.99 7.69
CA GLY A 74 10.70 5.04 6.58
C GLY A 74 9.74 5.40 5.44
N GLN A 75 8.63 6.10 5.72
CA GLN A 75 7.65 6.49 4.71
C GLN A 75 8.06 7.72 3.89
N ILE A 76 8.83 8.65 4.46
CA ILE A 76 9.33 9.86 3.75
C ILE A 76 10.08 9.53 2.44
N PRO A 77 11.12 8.67 2.43
CA PRO A 77 11.82 8.34 1.19
C PRO A 77 10.92 7.57 0.21
N ARG A 78 9.95 6.78 0.70
CA ARG A 78 8.98 6.05 -0.14
C ARG A 78 8.05 7.00 -0.88
N LEU A 79 7.64 8.10 -0.26
CA LEU A 79 6.87 9.16 -0.90
C LEU A 79 7.69 9.94 -1.94
N LEU A 80 8.95 10.26 -1.64
CA LEU A 80 9.79 11.10 -2.50
C LEU A 80 10.39 10.34 -3.69
N VAL A 81 10.78 9.08 -3.50
CA VAL A 81 11.55 8.29 -4.49
C VAL A 81 10.72 7.15 -5.09
N GLY A 82 9.80 6.58 -4.32
CA GLY A 82 8.97 5.43 -4.72
C GLY A 82 7.93 5.74 -5.80
N GLY A 83 7.48 7.00 -5.91
CA GLY A 83 6.39 7.38 -6.82
C GLY A 83 6.75 7.44 -8.31
N VAL A 84 8.01 7.68 -8.68
CA VAL A 84 8.39 7.94 -10.09
C VAL A 84 9.59 7.10 -10.55
N LYS A 85 10.64 6.96 -9.74
CA LYS A 85 11.84 6.18 -10.15
C LYS A 85 11.67 4.67 -9.99
N SER A 86 10.91 4.22 -8.99
CA SER A 86 10.69 2.78 -8.74
C SER A 86 9.79 2.12 -9.80
N PHE A 87 8.97 2.88 -10.52
CA PHE A 87 8.10 2.36 -11.60
C PHE A 87 8.83 2.15 -12.94
N VAL A 88 10.07 2.63 -13.07
CA VAL A 88 10.90 2.46 -14.29
C VAL A 88 11.60 1.08 -14.28
N GLY A 89 11.55 0.36 -13.16
CA GLY A 89 12.08 -0.99 -13.00
C GLY A 89 11.00 -2.01 -12.63
N GLU A 90 11.40 -3.19 -12.15
CA GLU A 90 10.48 -4.26 -11.78
C GLU A 90 9.73 -3.92 -10.46
N ILE A 91 8.40 -3.95 -10.51
CA ILE A 91 7.56 -3.66 -9.33
C ILE A 91 7.71 -4.83 -8.35
N PRO A 92 8.11 -4.58 -7.09
CA PRO A 92 8.37 -5.64 -6.11
C PRO A 92 7.06 -6.21 -5.55
N VAL A 93 6.32 -6.95 -6.37
CA VAL A 93 4.97 -7.45 -6.08
C VAL A 93 4.84 -8.05 -4.67
N GLY A 94 3.71 -7.76 -4.03
CA GLY A 94 3.37 -8.24 -2.69
C GLY A 94 4.07 -7.52 -1.54
N ASN A 95 4.98 -6.58 -1.81
CA ASN A 95 5.60 -5.77 -0.75
C ASN A 95 4.52 -5.04 0.06
N THR A 96 4.61 -5.08 1.38
CA THR A 96 3.58 -4.52 2.26
C THR A 96 3.72 -3.02 2.51
N GLY A 97 4.86 -2.41 2.18
CA GLY A 97 5.03 -0.95 2.27
C GLY A 97 5.58 -0.42 3.59
N GLY A 98 5.70 -1.24 4.63
CA GLY A 98 6.19 -0.83 5.96
C GLY A 98 7.70 -0.55 6.03
N ALA A 99 8.12 0.28 6.97
CA ALA A 99 9.54 0.68 7.11
C ALA A 99 10.46 -0.49 7.50
N ASN A 100 9.89 -1.56 8.07
CA ASN A 100 10.58 -2.81 8.40
C ASN A 100 10.82 -3.75 7.19
N VAL A 101 10.27 -3.43 6.01
CA VAL A 101 10.42 -4.23 4.79
C VAL A 101 11.35 -3.53 3.80
N PRO A 102 12.37 -4.17 3.22
CA PRO A 102 13.18 -3.54 2.17
C PRO A 102 12.32 -3.12 0.96
N PRO A 103 12.52 -1.92 0.37
CA PRO A 103 11.64 -1.39 -0.68
C PRO A 103 11.54 -2.26 -1.94
N LEU A 104 12.62 -2.99 -2.28
CA LEU A 104 12.69 -3.85 -3.48
C LEU A 104 12.42 -5.33 -3.18
N LYS A 105 12.06 -5.69 -1.94
CA LYS A 105 11.77 -7.07 -1.57
C LYS A 105 10.43 -7.50 -2.15
N ARG A 106 10.42 -8.58 -2.94
CA ARG A 106 9.20 -9.28 -3.34
C ARG A 106 8.68 -10.14 -2.20
N MET A 107 7.37 -10.26 -2.13
CA MET A 107 6.67 -11.04 -1.12
C MET A 107 5.46 -11.70 -1.76
N ASP A 108 4.92 -12.72 -1.10
CA ASP A 108 3.71 -13.38 -1.58
C ASP A 108 2.50 -12.44 -1.44
N ILE A 109 1.67 -12.41 -2.48
CA ILE A 109 0.38 -11.72 -2.43
C ILE A 109 -0.61 -12.61 -1.67
N PRO A 110 -1.33 -12.09 -0.65
CA PRO A 110 -2.40 -12.83 0.00
C PRO A 110 -3.38 -13.41 -1.02
N GLN A 111 -3.75 -14.68 -0.85
CA GLN A 111 -4.50 -15.44 -1.85
C GLN A 111 -5.81 -14.75 -2.25
N ASP A 112 -6.50 -14.14 -1.30
CA ASP A 112 -7.72 -13.39 -1.51
C ASP A 112 -7.50 -12.13 -2.37
N LEU A 113 -6.41 -11.39 -2.15
CA LEU A 113 -6.03 -10.26 -3.00
C LEU A 113 -5.62 -10.73 -4.40
N GLN A 114 -4.95 -11.87 -4.51
CA GLN A 114 -4.53 -12.44 -5.79
C GLN A 114 -5.75 -12.79 -6.67
N LEU A 115 -6.81 -13.35 -6.08
CA LEU A 115 -8.08 -13.62 -6.74
C LEU A 115 -8.73 -12.32 -7.25
N ILE A 116 -8.88 -11.32 -6.37
CA ILE A 116 -9.41 -10.00 -6.73
C ILE A 116 -8.64 -9.39 -7.90
N ILE A 117 -7.31 -9.39 -7.83
CA ILE A 117 -6.44 -8.86 -8.88
C ILE A 117 -6.66 -9.59 -10.20
N ASN A 118 -6.85 -10.91 -10.20
CA ASN A 118 -7.04 -11.69 -11.41
C ASN A 118 -8.42 -11.49 -12.03
N GLU A 119 -9.46 -11.32 -11.21
CA GLU A 119 -10.84 -11.07 -11.67
C GLU A 119 -11.06 -9.63 -12.16
N CYS A 120 -10.27 -8.67 -11.66
CA CYS A 120 -10.42 -7.24 -11.95
C CYS A 120 -9.44 -6.69 -13.00
N LYS A 121 -8.52 -7.51 -13.51
CA LYS A 121 -7.54 -7.17 -14.55
C LYS A 121 -8.17 -6.85 -15.90
#